data_AF-A0A970K4Q8-F1
#
_entry.id   AF-A0A970K4Q8-F1
#
_cell.length_a   1.000
_cell.length_b   1.000
_cell.length_c   1.000
_cell.angle_alpha   90.00
_cell.angle_beta   90.00
_cell.angle_gamma   90.00
#
_symmetry.space_group_name_H-M   'P 1'
#
loop_
_entity.id
_entity.type
_entity.pdbx_description
1 polymer ?
#
loop_
_entity_poly.entity_id
_entity_poly.type
_entity_poly.pdbx_seq_one_letter_code
_entity_poly.pdbx_strand_id
1 'polypeptide(L)'
;MGLLVAVVFAELYCFAVFSNIPFIRKWRNIYIETAMDTLNHKWLATFFIPKGVIDDVMAEREAVIRAQQELQSRWENIGSNSEPDVPDKQEEPDNPDKPDKPDVQQATKGEREFFRLFSELDARSFLDYVDEHPEVLENGYENIYINCARLTDSGTSMRTVQGDEVLAIDARHGILIVRVAGEGYVGKLAIVKDPADVRVGVASTLGTRGQSVKQIADRYNAVLAINASGFADENGVGHGGTVVGLLISEGVKYNERTGGTYLNIGFGKDDRLYIGASEKDVEFRDAVQFVPALIVDGENVIAKKNLSSNSMGFGLQPRTVIGQAEDGTVLLLTIDGRQVGYSIGTTVVECAAIMERYGAVQAANLDGGSSTVMVYRGEEITKPANGIKYGRNVPDAIIVGTLDDEAA
;
A
#
# COMPACT_ATOMS: atom_id res chain seq x y z
N MET A 1 -24.12 -35.05 32.20
CA MET A 1 -23.27 -34.78 31.02
C MET A 1 -23.53 -33.38 30.44
N GLY A 2 -24.78 -32.99 30.16
CA GLY A 2 -25.09 -31.66 29.60
C GLY A 2 -24.67 -30.44 30.43
N LEU A 3 -24.82 -30.49 31.76
CA LEU A 3 -24.42 -29.38 32.65
C LEU A 3 -22.90 -29.15 32.68
N LEU A 4 -22.11 -30.23 32.73
CA LEU A 4 -20.65 -30.16 32.72
C LEU A 4 -20.13 -29.56 31.41
N VAL A 5 -20.71 -30.00 30.28
CA VAL A 5 -20.37 -29.46 28.96
C VAL A 5 -20.71 -27.97 28.86
N ALA A 6 -21.87 -27.54 29.37
CA ALA A 6 -22.25 -26.13 29.39
C ALA A 6 -21.31 -25.26 30.24
N VAL A 7 -20.85 -25.75 31.39
CA VAL A 7 -19.88 -25.04 32.25
C VAL A 7 -18.54 -24.90 31.53
N VAL A 8 -18.05 -25.95 30.88
CA VAL A 8 -16.78 -25.90 30.12
C VAL A 8 -16.88 -24.88 28.97
N PHE A 9 -17.99 -24.85 28.22
CA PHE A 9 -18.17 -23.83 27.18
C PHE A 9 -18.26 -22.41 27.74
N ALA A 10 -18.91 -22.22 28.89
CA ALA A 10 -18.99 -20.91 29.54
C ALA A 10 -17.61 -20.43 30.04
N GLU A 11 -16.80 -21.33 30.60
CA GLU A 11 -15.43 -21.04 31.01
C GLU A 11 -14.54 -20.70 29.82
N LEU A 12 -14.59 -21.50 28.75
CA LEU A 12 -13.86 -21.23 27.51
C LEU A 12 -14.27 -19.91 26.87
N TYR A 13 -15.58 -19.60 26.88
CA TYR A 13 -16.10 -18.32 26.43
C TYR A 13 -15.52 -17.17 27.25
N CYS A 14 -15.64 -17.23 28.58
CA CYS A 14 -15.12 -16.19 29.45
C CYS A 14 -13.61 -16.01 29.30
N PHE A 15 -12.88 -17.12 29.14
CA PHE A 15 -11.45 -17.13 28.88
C PHE A 15 -11.10 -16.48 27.53
N ALA A 16 -11.81 -16.78 26.45
CA ALA A 16 -11.55 -16.18 25.15
C ALA A 16 -11.92 -14.68 25.10
N VAL A 17 -13.03 -14.29 25.73
CA VAL A 17 -13.59 -12.94 25.62
C VAL A 17 -12.99 -11.97 26.63
N PHE A 18 -12.73 -12.37 27.87
CA PHE A 18 -12.31 -11.45 28.94
C PHE A 18 -10.85 -11.61 29.38
N SER A 19 -10.12 -12.59 28.86
CA SER A 19 -8.72 -12.77 29.23
C SER A 19 -7.86 -11.59 28.80
N ASN A 20 -6.90 -11.25 29.68
CA ASN A 20 -5.83 -10.27 29.44
C ASN A 20 -4.51 -10.94 29.06
N ILE A 21 -4.49 -12.26 28.85
CA ILE A 21 -3.31 -12.96 28.33
C ILE A 21 -2.94 -12.34 26.98
N PRO A 22 -1.71 -11.84 26.78
CA PRO A 22 -1.34 -11.04 25.61
C PRO A 22 -1.71 -11.70 24.27
N PHE A 23 -1.43 -13.00 24.14
CA PHE A 23 -1.77 -13.77 22.94
C PHE A 23 -3.28 -13.78 22.65
N ILE A 24 -4.12 -14.06 23.65
CA ILE A 24 -5.58 -14.14 23.49
C ILE A 24 -6.15 -12.75 23.20
N ARG A 25 -5.71 -11.74 23.97
CA ARG A 25 -6.11 -10.35 23.79
C ARG A 25 -5.78 -9.86 22.37
N LYS A 26 -4.58 -10.15 21.87
CA LYS A 26 -4.16 -9.80 20.51
C LYS A 26 -5.14 -10.33 19.47
N TRP A 27 -5.38 -11.63 19.45
CA TRP A 27 -6.23 -12.25 18.42
C TRP A 27 -7.71 -11.92 18.57
N ARG A 28 -8.22 -11.81 19.80
CA ARG A 28 -9.58 -11.31 20.07
C ARG A 28 -9.75 -9.90 19.53
N ASN A 29 -8.80 -9.00 19.80
CA ASN A 29 -8.89 -7.62 19.38
C ASN A 29 -8.77 -7.48 17.85
N ILE A 30 -7.83 -8.21 17.21
CA ILE A 30 -7.76 -8.30 15.74
C ILE A 30 -9.09 -8.77 15.15
N TYR A 31 -9.71 -9.78 15.74
CA TYR A 31 -11.01 -10.29 15.28
C TYR A 31 -12.11 -9.22 15.40
N ILE A 32 -12.21 -8.55 16.57
CA ILE A 32 -13.19 -7.47 16.80
C ILE A 32 -12.98 -6.35 15.77
N GLU A 33 -11.76 -5.83 15.63
CA GLU A 33 -11.45 -4.73 14.70
C GLU A 33 -11.81 -5.10 13.26
N THR A 34 -11.42 -6.31 12.83
CA THR A 34 -11.70 -6.81 11.48
C THR A 34 -13.20 -6.94 11.23
N ALA A 35 -13.96 -7.45 12.21
CA ALA A 35 -15.40 -7.61 12.11
C ALA A 35 -16.13 -6.26 12.13
N MET A 36 -15.68 -5.32 12.96
CA MET A 36 -16.30 -3.99 13.09
C MET A 36 -16.08 -3.11 11.86
N ASP A 37 -14.98 -3.33 11.14
CA ASP A 37 -14.69 -2.69 9.83
C ASP A 37 -15.41 -3.35 8.64
N THR A 38 -16.04 -4.52 8.84
CA THR A 38 -16.74 -5.24 7.78
C THR A 38 -18.25 -5.28 8.05
N LEU A 39 -19.03 -4.56 7.24
CA LEU A 39 -20.48 -4.48 7.41
C LEU A 39 -21.18 -5.85 7.39
N ASN A 40 -20.68 -6.80 6.59
CA ASN A 40 -21.25 -8.14 6.46
C ASN A 40 -20.97 -9.09 7.64
N HIS A 41 -19.94 -8.84 8.46
CA HIS A 41 -19.54 -9.74 9.56
C HIS A 41 -19.60 -9.08 10.94
N LYS A 42 -19.91 -7.78 11.00
CA LYS A 42 -20.12 -7.04 12.25
C LYS A 42 -21.08 -7.74 13.20
N TRP A 43 -22.16 -8.32 12.67
CA TRP A 43 -23.16 -9.04 13.46
C TRP A 43 -22.57 -10.20 14.27
N LEU A 44 -21.56 -10.89 13.73
CA LEU A 44 -20.93 -12.03 14.38
C LEU A 44 -20.17 -11.62 15.65
N ALA A 45 -19.46 -10.49 15.58
CA ALA A 45 -18.82 -9.90 16.76
C ALA A 45 -19.87 -9.34 17.74
N THR A 46 -20.87 -8.59 17.28
CA THR A 46 -21.85 -7.95 18.17
C THR A 46 -22.85 -8.93 18.80
N PHE A 47 -23.05 -10.11 18.21
CA PHE A 47 -23.92 -11.15 18.77
C PHE A 47 -23.24 -11.90 19.93
N PHE A 48 -21.93 -12.08 19.84
CA PHE A 48 -21.18 -12.97 20.73
C PHE A 48 -20.30 -12.22 21.74
N ILE A 49 -19.84 -11.01 21.43
CA ILE A 49 -18.91 -10.24 22.28
C ILE A 49 -19.69 -9.08 22.94
N PRO A 50 -19.56 -8.90 24.28
CA PRO A 50 -20.25 -7.81 24.97
C PRO A 50 -19.83 -6.44 24.43
N LYS A 51 -20.81 -5.53 24.32
CA LYS A 51 -20.60 -4.18 23.79
C LYS A 51 -19.43 -3.45 24.45
N GLY A 52 -19.29 -3.52 25.78
CA GLY A 52 -18.19 -2.85 26.50
C GLY A 52 -16.80 -3.30 26.03
N VAL A 53 -16.62 -4.61 25.75
CA VAL A 53 -15.34 -5.13 25.22
C VAL A 53 -15.10 -4.62 23.80
N ILE A 54 -16.14 -4.55 22.97
CA ILE A 54 -16.03 -4.01 21.62
C ILE A 54 -15.68 -2.52 21.67
N ASP A 55 -16.40 -1.74 22.48
CA ASP A 55 -16.19 -0.30 22.64
C ASP A 55 -14.76 -0.01 23.14
N ASP A 56 -14.25 -0.77 24.11
CA ASP A 56 -12.88 -0.64 24.63
C ASP A 56 -11.82 -0.89 23.53
N VAL A 57 -12.03 -1.91 22.68
CA VAL A 57 -11.11 -2.21 21.57
C VAL A 57 -11.15 -1.13 20.51
N MET A 58 -12.35 -0.66 20.13
CA MET A 58 -12.49 0.37 19.11
C MET A 58 -12.01 1.75 19.60
N ALA A 59 -12.03 2.02 20.90
CA ALA A 59 -11.47 3.23 21.50
C ALA A 59 -9.94 3.35 21.26
N GLU A 60 -9.22 2.22 21.14
CA GLU A 60 -7.79 2.24 20.77
C GLU A 60 -7.60 2.85 19.38
N ARG A 61 -8.43 2.48 18.39
CA ARG A 61 -8.42 3.07 17.03
C ARG A 61 -8.65 4.57 17.07
N GLU A 62 -9.66 5.01 17.81
CA GLU A 62 -9.97 6.44 17.91
C GLU A 62 -8.82 7.22 18.53
N ALA A 63 -8.13 6.65 19.53
CA ALA A 63 -6.96 7.27 20.13
C ALA A 63 -5.79 7.38 19.13
N VAL A 64 -5.59 6.38 18.27
CA VAL A 64 -4.59 6.43 17.19
C VAL A 64 -4.90 7.58 16.23
N ILE A 65 -6.14 7.62 15.75
CA ILE A 65 -6.60 8.62 14.78
C ILE A 65 -6.55 10.03 15.39
N ARG A 66 -7.00 10.21 16.64
CA ARG A 66 -6.92 11.51 17.35
C ARG A 66 -5.49 12.01 17.51
N ALA A 67 -4.55 11.11 17.82
CA ALA A 67 -3.14 11.48 17.96
C ALA A 67 -2.49 11.94 16.65
N GLN A 68 -3.15 11.75 15.50
CA GLN A 68 -2.65 12.19 14.19
C GLN A 68 -3.24 13.55 13.75
N GLN A 69 -4.17 14.14 14.51
CA GLN A 69 -4.88 15.37 14.11
C GLN A 69 -3.98 16.59 13.93
N GLU A 70 -2.78 16.58 14.50
CA GLU A 70 -1.81 17.67 14.41
C GLU A 70 -0.64 17.34 13.49
N LEU A 71 -0.64 16.17 12.83
CA LEU A 71 0.41 15.81 11.89
C LEU A 71 0.38 16.76 10.69
N GLN A 72 1.59 17.15 10.28
CA GLN A 72 1.84 17.96 9.11
C GLN A 72 3.24 17.67 8.59
N SER A 73 3.33 17.07 7.40
CA SER A 73 4.61 16.88 6.70
C SER A 73 5.28 18.22 6.45
N ARG A 74 6.60 18.25 6.62
CA ARG A 74 7.44 19.43 6.36
C ARG A 74 8.50 19.18 5.31
N TRP A 75 8.88 17.92 5.10
CA TRP A 75 10.00 17.56 4.24
C TRP A 75 11.36 18.20 4.62
N GLU A 76 11.49 18.67 5.88
CA GLU A 76 12.70 19.26 6.44
C GLU A 76 13.42 18.25 7.36
N ASN A 77 14.75 18.17 7.29
CA ASN A 77 15.60 17.33 8.16
C ASN A 77 15.30 15.82 8.13
N ILE A 78 14.76 15.32 7.02
CA ILE A 78 14.68 13.88 6.76
C ILE A 78 16.12 13.34 6.79
N GLY A 79 16.46 12.53 7.81
CA GLY A 79 17.80 11.94 7.95
C GLY A 79 18.77 12.57 8.97
N SER A 80 18.41 13.62 9.73
CA SER A 80 19.32 14.13 10.77
C SER A 80 19.42 13.25 12.04
N ASN A 81 18.72 12.12 12.08
CA ASN A 81 18.70 11.16 13.18
C ASN A 81 18.72 9.71 12.67
N SER A 82 19.58 9.38 11.71
CA SER A 82 19.98 7.99 11.42
C SER A 82 21.00 7.94 10.28
N GLU A 83 22.22 8.41 10.53
CA GLU A 83 23.35 7.65 9.97
C GLU A 83 23.43 6.38 10.84
N PRO A 84 23.31 5.17 10.28
CA PRO A 84 23.75 3.99 10.99
C PRO A 84 25.25 4.18 11.28
N ASP A 85 25.66 4.02 12.54
CA ASP A 85 27.07 3.80 12.88
C ASP A 85 27.61 2.71 11.96
N VAL A 86 28.37 3.10 10.93
CA VAL A 86 29.12 2.16 10.11
C VAL A 86 30.18 1.61 11.06
N PRO A 87 30.12 0.33 11.46
CA PRO A 87 31.21 -0.25 12.21
C PRO A 87 32.44 -0.19 11.31
N ASP A 88 33.52 0.36 11.86
CA ASP A 88 34.83 0.46 11.23
C ASP A 88 35.12 -0.82 10.42
N LYS A 89 35.52 -0.66 9.16
CA LYS A 89 35.79 -1.77 8.23
C LYS A 89 36.84 -2.70 8.86
N GLN A 90 36.39 -3.78 9.48
CA GLN A 90 37.23 -4.95 9.66
C GLN A 90 37.22 -5.70 8.33
N GLU A 91 38.35 -5.64 7.63
CA GLU A 91 38.61 -6.46 6.46
C GLU A 91 38.42 -7.94 6.85
N GLU A 92 37.35 -8.57 6.34
CA GLU A 92 37.21 -10.02 6.41
C GLU A 92 38.37 -10.68 5.63
N PRO A 93 38.95 -11.77 6.14
CA PRO A 93 39.98 -12.51 5.42
C PRO A 93 39.40 -13.10 4.13
N ASP A 94 40.20 -12.98 3.07
CA ASP A 94 39.92 -13.42 1.70
C ASP A 94 39.43 -14.88 1.67
N ASN A 95 38.17 -15.10 1.31
CA ASN A 95 37.58 -16.43 1.15
C ASN A 95 37.48 -16.76 -0.35
N PRO A 96 38.29 -17.69 -0.88
CA PRO A 96 38.38 -17.98 -2.30
C PRO A 96 37.15 -18.68 -2.90
N ASP A 97 36.14 -19.04 -2.09
CA ASP A 97 34.89 -19.68 -2.54
C ASP A 97 33.68 -18.72 -2.65
N LYS A 98 33.90 -17.40 -2.54
CA LYS A 98 32.82 -16.40 -2.72
C LYS A 98 32.64 -16.15 -4.24
N PRO A 99 31.44 -16.36 -4.82
CA PRO A 99 31.22 -16.07 -6.23
C PRO A 99 31.51 -14.59 -6.52
N ASP A 100 32.26 -14.33 -7.59
CA ASP A 100 32.67 -12.99 -8.00
C ASP A 100 31.45 -12.07 -8.14
N LYS A 101 31.50 -10.89 -7.51
CA LYS A 101 30.59 -9.79 -7.85
C LYS A 101 30.85 -9.42 -9.32
N PRO A 102 29.81 -9.24 -10.16
CA PRO A 102 30.02 -8.86 -11.56
C PRO A 102 30.87 -7.59 -11.66
N ASP A 103 31.85 -7.60 -12.57
CA ASP A 103 32.83 -6.53 -12.79
C ASP A 103 32.15 -5.25 -13.29
N VAL A 104 31.83 -4.35 -12.38
CA VAL A 104 31.15 -3.07 -12.63
C VAL A 104 31.95 -2.15 -13.58
N GLN A 105 33.23 -2.43 -13.86
CA GLN A 105 34.07 -1.59 -14.71
C GLN A 105 33.81 -1.76 -16.22
N GLN A 106 33.06 -2.79 -16.65
CA GLN A 106 32.75 -3.06 -18.07
C GLN A 106 31.31 -2.75 -18.49
N ALA A 107 30.46 -2.29 -17.57
CA ALA A 107 29.05 -2.03 -17.87
C ALA A 107 28.86 -0.96 -18.96
N THR A 108 27.82 -1.10 -19.78
CA THR A 108 27.48 -0.04 -20.76
C THR A 108 26.93 1.21 -20.06
N LYS A 109 26.85 2.35 -20.75
CA LYS A 109 26.21 3.55 -20.18
C LYS A 109 24.74 3.28 -19.85
N GLY A 110 24.00 2.64 -20.75
CA GLY A 110 22.58 2.32 -20.56
C GLY A 110 22.35 1.37 -19.39
N GLU A 111 23.19 0.36 -19.24
CA GLU A 111 23.15 -0.56 -18.09
C GLU A 111 23.34 0.16 -16.75
N ARG A 112 24.35 1.05 -16.65
CA ARG A 112 24.56 1.85 -15.43
C ARG A 112 23.39 2.77 -15.12
N GLU A 113 22.81 3.39 -16.14
CA GLU A 113 21.65 4.28 -15.97
C GLU A 113 20.41 3.49 -15.52
N PHE A 114 20.20 2.30 -16.07
CA PHE A 114 19.11 1.40 -15.68
C PHE A 114 19.20 0.94 -14.23
N PHE A 115 20.34 0.42 -13.78
CA PHE A 115 20.51 0.00 -12.38
C PHE A 115 20.53 1.17 -11.41
N ARG A 116 20.89 2.37 -11.85
CA ARG A 116 20.72 3.58 -11.04
C ARG A 116 19.25 3.96 -10.90
N LEU A 117 18.47 3.85 -11.98
CA LEU A 117 17.04 4.13 -11.97
C LEU A 117 16.29 3.11 -11.11
N PHE A 118 16.57 1.82 -11.30
CA PHE A 118 15.97 0.70 -10.56
C PHE A 118 16.93 0.15 -9.50
N SER A 119 17.33 1.01 -8.56
CA SER A 119 18.26 0.63 -7.48
C SER A 119 17.72 -0.45 -6.53
N GLU A 120 16.41 -0.70 -6.53
CA GLU A 120 15.78 -1.78 -5.78
C GLU A 120 15.99 -3.15 -6.43
N LEU A 121 16.40 -3.21 -7.69
CA LEU A 121 16.58 -4.47 -8.41
C LEU A 121 17.89 -5.15 -7.98
N ASP A 122 17.83 -6.43 -7.64
CA ASP A 122 19.04 -7.22 -7.44
C ASP A 122 19.69 -7.49 -8.80
N ALA A 123 20.83 -6.83 -9.05
CA ALA A 123 21.49 -6.85 -10.35
C ALA A 123 21.87 -8.27 -10.80
N ARG A 124 22.24 -9.16 -9.88
CA ARG A 124 22.63 -10.53 -10.23
C ARG A 124 21.43 -11.31 -10.76
N SER A 125 20.32 -11.32 -10.03
CA SER A 125 19.11 -12.02 -10.43
C SER A 125 18.53 -11.48 -11.74
N PHE A 126 18.65 -10.18 -12.00
CA PHE A 126 18.27 -9.58 -13.28
C PHE A 126 19.16 -10.07 -14.43
N LEU A 127 20.48 -10.06 -14.25
CA LEU A 127 21.40 -10.51 -15.30
C LEU A 127 21.23 -12.01 -15.59
N ASP A 128 21.03 -12.83 -14.54
CA ASP A 128 20.73 -14.25 -14.71
C ASP A 128 19.41 -14.47 -15.49
N TYR A 129 18.38 -13.64 -15.25
CA TYR A 129 17.14 -13.67 -16.02
C TYR A 129 17.36 -13.26 -17.49
N VAL A 130 18.17 -12.23 -17.74
CA VAL A 130 18.52 -11.78 -19.10
C VAL A 130 19.33 -12.84 -19.86
N ASP A 131 20.19 -13.60 -19.20
CA ASP A 131 20.93 -14.71 -19.83
C ASP A 131 19.97 -15.81 -20.33
N GLU A 132 18.85 -16.04 -19.63
CA GLU A 132 17.78 -16.94 -20.05
C GLU A 132 16.82 -16.31 -21.07
N HIS A 133 16.73 -14.97 -21.08
CA HIS A 133 15.81 -14.14 -21.87
C HIS A 133 16.53 -13.00 -22.61
N PRO A 134 17.43 -13.31 -23.57
CA PRO A 134 18.24 -12.28 -24.23
C PRO A 134 17.41 -11.27 -25.03
N GLU A 135 16.15 -11.61 -25.38
CA GLU A 135 15.20 -10.70 -26.05
C GLU A 135 14.92 -9.42 -25.24
N VAL A 136 15.08 -9.48 -23.91
CA VAL A 136 14.87 -8.33 -23.00
C VAL A 136 15.72 -7.13 -23.37
N LEU A 137 16.93 -7.37 -23.92
CA LEU A 137 17.88 -6.32 -24.27
C LEU A 137 17.88 -5.94 -25.76
N GLU A 138 17.02 -6.53 -26.59
CA GLU A 138 17.00 -6.25 -28.05
C GLU A 138 16.83 -4.76 -28.38
N ASN A 139 16.10 -4.03 -27.54
CA ASN A 139 15.80 -2.61 -27.73
C ASN A 139 16.61 -1.69 -26.80
N GLY A 140 17.62 -2.21 -26.10
CA GLY A 140 18.40 -1.45 -25.13
C GLY A 140 17.75 -1.33 -23.76
N TYR A 141 18.57 -0.97 -22.76
CA TYR A 141 18.17 -0.95 -21.35
C TYR A 141 17.06 0.08 -21.05
N GLU A 142 17.06 1.20 -21.75
CA GLU A 142 16.06 2.26 -21.63
C GLU A 142 14.66 1.85 -22.14
N ASN A 143 14.58 0.74 -22.90
CA ASN A 143 13.35 0.23 -23.49
C ASN A 143 12.95 -1.14 -22.93
N ILE A 144 13.59 -1.61 -21.85
CA ILE A 144 13.24 -2.87 -21.21
C ILE A 144 11.76 -2.84 -20.82
N TYR A 145 11.03 -3.86 -21.30
CA TYR A 145 9.65 -4.11 -20.93
C TYR A 145 9.45 -5.59 -20.63
N ILE A 146 9.15 -5.89 -19.36
CA ILE A 146 8.85 -7.22 -18.85
C ILE A 146 7.52 -7.13 -18.11
N ASN A 147 6.59 -8.05 -18.37
CA ASN A 147 5.31 -8.08 -17.67
C ASN A 147 4.83 -9.51 -17.40
N CYS A 148 5.02 -9.93 -16.16
CA CYS A 148 4.51 -11.17 -15.57
C CYS A 148 3.66 -10.87 -14.32
N ALA A 149 2.99 -9.71 -14.31
CA ALA A 149 2.21 -9.25 -13.17
C ALA A 149 0.76 -9.76 -13.15
N ARG A 150 0.28 -10.41 -14.23
CA ARG A 150 -1.11 -10.90 -14.29
C ARG A 150 -1.33 -12.01 -13.26
N LEU A 151 -2.58 -12.15 -12.83
CA LEU A 151 -2.96 -13.20 -11.87
C LEU A 151 -2.69 -14.63 -12.37
N THR A 152 -2.61 -14.81 -13.70
CA THR A 152 -2.35 -16.10 -14.35
C THR A 152 -0.87 -16.38 -14.58
N ASP A 153 -0.01 -15.39 -14.39
CA ASP A 153 1.41 -15.51 -14.67
C ASP A 153 2.14 -16.19 -13.50
N SER A 154 3.21 -16.92 -13.81
CA SER A 154 4.04 -17.60 -12.81
C SER A 154 5.06 -16.70 -12.11
N GLY A 155 5.12 -15.41 -12.48
CA GLY A 155 6.13 -14.48 -11.99
C GLY A 155 7.46 -14.59 -12.74
N THR A 156 8.55 -14.13 -12.11
CA THR A 156 9.91 -14.14 -12.69
C THR A 156 10.94 -14.66 -11.69
N SER A 157 12.13 -15.06 -12.18
CA SER A 157 13.25 -15.41 -11.29
C SER A 157 13.92 -14.18 -10.66
N MET A 158 13.66 -12.98 -11.18
CA MET A 158 14.27 -11.73 -10.70
C MET A 158 13.80 -11.38 -9.28
N ARG A 159 14.69 -10.71 -8.54
CA ARG A 159 14.46 -10.29 -7.15
C ARG A 159 14.79 -8.83 -6.95
N THR A 160 14.18 -8.22 -5.94
CA THR A 160 14.68 -6.97 -5.38
C THR A 160 15.84 -7.23 -4.42
N VAL A 161 16.57 -6.17 -4.06
CA VAL A 161 17.58 -6.22 -2.98
C VAL A 161 16.97 -6.60 -1.63
N GLN A 162 15.66 -6.37 -1.45
CA GLN A 162 14.88 -6.81 -0.29
C GLN A 162 14.49 -8.30 -0.35
N GLY A 163 14.71 -8.97 -1.49
CA GLY A 163 14.36 -10.37 -1.72
C GLY A 163 12.94 -10.62 -2.22
N ASP A 164 12.17 -9.58 -2.53
CA ASP A 164 10.82 -9.70 -3.09
C ASP A 164 10.90 -10.07 -4.58
N GLU A 165 9.91 -10.82 -5.08
CA GLU A 165 9.86 -11.21 -6.50
C GLU A 165 9.50 -10.02 -7.38
N VAL A 166 10.29 -9.78 -8.43
CA VAL A 166 9.94 -8.78 -9.45
C VAL A 166 8.94 -9.39 -10.43
N LEU A 167 7.86 -8.66 -10.72
CA LEU A 167 6.78 -9.11 -11.60
C LEU A 167 6.76 -8.35 -12.93
N ALA A 168 7.14 -7.07 -12.92
CA ALA A 168 7.18 -6.27 -14.14
C ALA A 168 8.24 -5.18 -14.05
N ILE A 169 8.85 -4.86 -15.19
CA ILE A 169 9.73 -3.71 -15.39
C ILE A 169 9.23 -2.99 -16.65
N ASP A 170 8.94 -1.70 -16.55
CA ASP A 170 8.66 -0.82 -17.68
C ASP A 170 9.61 0.36 -17.59
N ALA A 171 10.77 0.22 -18.26
CA ALA A 171 11.86 1.19 -18.19
C ALA A 171 11.47 2.54 -18.79
N ARG A 172 10.61 2.54 -19.82
CA ARG A 172 10.12 3.79 -20.45
C ARG A 172 9.31 4.63 -19.49
N HIS A 173 8.45 4.00 -18.70
CA HIS A 173 7.60 4.70 -17.72
C HIS A 173 8.22 4.74 -16.32
N GLY A 174 9.42 4.18 -16.13
CA GLY A 174 10.07 4.11 -14.81
C GLY A 174 9.25 3.35 -13.76
N ILE A 175 8.60 2.24 -14.14
CA ILE A 175 7.74 1.44 -13.25
C ILE A 175 8.38 0.07 -12.98
N LEU A 176 8.53 -0.28 -11.72
CA LEU A 176 8.89 -1.61 -11.24
C LEU A 176 7.73 -2.15 -10.38
N ILE A 177 7.20 -3.34 -10.68
CA ILE A 177 6.14 -3.97 -9.88
C ILE A 177 6.70 -5.23 -9.23
N VAL A 178 6.52 -5.35 -7.92
CA VAL A 178 7.05 -6.46 -7.13
C VAL A 178 5.95 -7.13 -6.32
N ARG A 179 6.08 -8.43 -6.07
CA ARG A 179 5.21 -9.17 -5.16
C ARG A 179 5.70 -8.96 -3.74
N VAL A 180 4.83 -8.45 -2.89
CA VAL A 180 5.05 -8.42 -1.44
C VAL A 180 4.18 -9.47 -0.78
N ALA A 181 4.77 -10.35 0.03
CA ALA A 181 4.05 -11.41 0.71
C ALA A 181 4.66 -11.69 2.08
N GLY A 182 3.82 -12.11 3.02
CA GLY A 182 4.22 -12.47 4.38
C GLY A 182 3.26 -13.49 4.97
N GLU A 183 3.24 -13.58 6.31
CA GLU A 183 2.35 -14.53 6.98
C GLU A 183 0.88 -14.14 6.79
N GLY A 184 0.19 -14.84 5.88
CA GLY A 184 -1.24 -14.67 5.63
C GLY A 184 -1.62 -13.54 4.67
N TYR A 185 -0.67 -12.82 4.09
CA TYR A 185 -0.98 -11.78 3.10
C TYR A 185 -0.18 -11.94 1.80
N VAL A 186 -0.82 -11.54 0.70
CA VAL A 186 -0.22 -11.42 -0.62
C VAL A 186 -0.63 -10.06 -1.19
N GLY A 187 0.31 -9.37 -1.82
CA GLY A 187 0.07 -8.07 -2.44
C GLY A 187 1.09 -7.72 -3.51
N LYS A 188 0.99 -6.49 -3.99
CA LYS A 188 1.87 -5.90 -4.98
C LYS A 188 2.26 -4.49 -4.58
N LEU A 189 3.52 -4.17 -4.76
CA LEU A 189 4.06 -2.83 -4.64
C LEU A 189 4.53 -2.38 -6.02
N ALA A 190 3.96 -1.28 -6.51
CA ALA A 190 4.49 -0.58 -7.68
C ALA A 190 5.40 0.56 -7.21
N ILE A 191 6.58 0.61 -7.78
CA ILE A 191 7.66 1.55 -7.51
C ILE A 191 7.77 2.42 -8.76
N VAL A 192 7.39 3.67 -8.64
CA VAL A 192 7.25 4.63 -9.74
C VAL A 192 8.31 5.71 -9.58
N LYS A 193 9.18 5.82 -10.57
CA LYS A 193 10.40 6.64 -10.46
C LYS A 193 10.18 8.13 -10.69
N ASP A 194 9.15 8.50 -11.47
CA ASP A 194 8.79 9.89 -11.69
C ASP A 194 7.52 10.25 -10.90
N PRO A 195 7.61 11.06 -9.83
CA PRO A 195 6.43 11.51 -9.10
C PRO A 195 5.53 12.44 -9.94
N ALA A 196 6.06 13.16 -10.92
CA ALA A 196 5.29 14.06 -11.78
C ALA A 196 4.24 13.29 -12.61
N ASP A 197 4.52 12.02 -12.93
CA ASP A 197 3.61 11.14 -13.66
C ASP A 197 2.43 10.61 -12.83
N VAL A 198 2.49 10.76 -11.50
CA VAL A 198 1.44 10.30 -10.58
C VAL A 198 0.38 11.38 -10.39
N ARG A 199 -0.88 11.07 -10.67
CA ARG A 199 -2.01 12.03 -10.59
C ARG A 199 -3.24 11.39 -9.94
N VAL A 200 -4.22 12.20 -9.55
CA VAL A 200 -5.54 11.71 -9.17
C VAL A 200 -6.46 11.73 -10.39
N GLY A 201 -6.91 10.56 -10.83
CA GLY A 201 -7.92 10.40 -11.88
C GLY A 201 -9.32 10.33 -11.29
N VAL A 202 -10.25 11.14 -11.80
CA VAL A 202 -11.62 11.26 -11.27
C VAL A 202 -12.61 10.48 -12.14
N ALA A 203 -13.54 9.77 -11.51
CA ALA A 203 -14.64 9.11 -12.22
C ALA A 203 -15.46 10.13 -13.02
N SER A 204 -15.72 9.82 -14.29
CA SER A 204 -16.48 10.69 -15.21
C SER A 204 -17.90 10.99 -14.76
N THR A 205 -18.46 10.14 -13.89
CA THR A 205 -19.81 10.21 -13.37
C THR A 205 -19.86 10.59 -11.88
N LEU A 206 -18.78 11.20 -11.36
CA LEU A 206 -18.71 11.69 -9.98
C LEU A 206 -19.96 12.52 -9.61
N GLY A 207 -20.45 12.35 -8.39
CA GLY A 207 -21.72 12.93 -7.92
C GLY A 207 -22.95 12.08 -8.26
N THR A 208 -22.86 11.17 -9.24
CA THR A 208 -23.94 10.22 -9.58
C THR A 208 -23.54 8.77 -9.29
N ARG A 209 -22.40 8.32 -9.81
CA ARG A 209 -21.88 6.96 -9.62
C ARG A 209 -20.37 6.96 -9.80
N GLY A 210 -19.67 6.18 -8.98
CA GLY A 210 -18.25 5.91 -9.21
C GLY A 210 -18.03 5.00 -10.42
N GLN A 211 -16.76 4.74 -10.72
CA GLN A 211 -16.33 3.80 -11.76
C GLN A 211 -15.35 2.80 -11.18
N SER A 212 -15.17 1.64 -11.81
CA SER A 212 -14.09 0.74 -11.39
C SER A 212 -12.72 1.40 -11.65
N VAL A 213 -11.68 0.96 -10.93
CA VAL A 213 -10.31 1.49 -11.14
C VAL A 213 -9.88 1.35 -12.58
N LYS A 214 -10.25 0.24 -13.26
CA LYS A 214 -10.00 0.02 -14.69
C LYS A 214 -10.68 1.06 -15.58
N GLN A 215 -11.96 1.36 -15.33
CA GLN A 215 -12.68 2.36 -16.13
C GLN A 215 -12.07 3.76 -15.97
N ILE A 216 -11.58 4.08 -14.77
CA ILE A 216 -10.85 5.33 -14.54
C ILE A 216 -9.50 5.29 -15.26
N ALA A 217 -8.73 4.20 -15.13
CA ALA A 217 -7.47 4.04 -15.85
C ALA A 217 -7.64 4.21 -17.37
N ASP A 218 -8.63 3.55 -17.98
CA ASP A 218 -8.94 3.66 -19.41
C ASP A 218 -9.26 5.08 -19.84
N ARG A 219 -10.05 5.80 -19.03
CA ARG A 219 -10.43 7.20 -19.32
C ARG A 219 -9.21 8.11 -19.43
N TYR A 220 -8.19 7.86 -18.61
CA TYR A 220 -6.96 8.65 -18.58
C TYR A 220 -5.84 8.02 -19.40
N ASN A 221 -6.10 6.91 -20.09
CA ASN A 221 -5.11 6.09 -20.77
C ASN A 221 -3.92 5.73 -19.86
N ALA A 222 -4.17 5.48 -18.57
CA ALA A 222 -3.13 5.32 -17.58
C ALA A 222 -2.38 3.99 -17.73
N VAL A 223 -1.06 4.01 -17.49
CA VAL A 223 -0.20 2.82 -17.49
C VAL A 223 -0.47 1.97 -16.26
N LEU A 224 -0.66 2.61 -15.10
CA LEU A 224 -0.95 1.97 -13.82
C LEU A 224 -2.03 2.77 -13.07
N ALA A 225 -2.88 2.08 -12.31
CA ALA A 225 -3.83 2.73 -11.42
C ALA A 225 -4.12 1.91 -10.16
N ILE A 226 -4.34 2.60 -9.04
CA ILE A 226 -4.88 2.03 -7.79
C ILE A 226 -6.06 2.89 -7.29
N ASN A 227 -6.96 2.32 -6.49
CA ASN A 227 -8.04 3.12 -5.88
C ASN A 227 -7.49 4.17 -4.90
N ALA A 228 -8.24 5.25 -4.64
CA ALA A 228 -7.78 6.32 -3.74
C ALA A 228 -8.78 6.67 -2.61
N SER A 229 -9.70 7.60 -2.83
CA SER A 229 -10.54 8.18 -1.77
C SER A 229 -11.56 7.22 -1.18
N GLY A 230 -11.89 7.46 0.09
CA GLY A 230 -13.11 6.94 0.69
C GLY A 230 -14.36 7.59 0.10
N PHE A 231 -15.50 6.93 0.25
CA PHE A 231 -16.78 7.42 -0.23
C PHE A 231 -17.93 7.04 0.71
N ALA A 232 -19.06 7.74 0.57
CA ALA A 232 -20.26 7.45 1.36
C ALA A 232 -20.78 6.06 1.00
N ASP A 233 -20.68 5.16 1.97
CA ASP A 233 -20.97 3.73 1.81
C ASP A 233 -21.94 3.24 2.90
N GLU A 234 -23.09 3.93 2.99
CA GLU A 234 -24.12 3.58 3.95
C GLU A 234 -24.56 2.12 3.75
N ASN A 235 -24.43 1.30 4.80
CA ASN A 235 -24.76 -0.13 4.78
C ASN A 235 -24.03 -0.97 3.70
N GLY A 236 -22.94 -0.47 3.10
CA GLY A 236 -22.12 -1.25 2.17
C GLY A 236 -22.69 -1.32 0.76
N VAL A 237 -23.69 -0.48 0.47
CA VAL A 237 -24.37 -0.36 -0.83
C VAL A 237 -23.99 0.93 -1.56
N GLY A 238 -22.95 1.62 -1.08
CA GLY A 238 -22.43 2.83 -1.70
C GLY A 238 -22.00 2.58 -3.14
N HIS A 239 -22.39 3.48 -4.03
CA HIS A 239 -22.15 3.35 -5.46
C HIS A 239 -20.89 4.09 -5.93
N GLY A 240 -20.02 4.53 -5.01
CA GLY A 240 -18.74 5.20 -5.29
C GLY A 240 -18.86 6.63 -5.82
N GLY A 241 -20.06 7.23 -5.86
CA GLY A 241 -20.28 8.54 -6.48
C GLY A 241 -20.05 9.74 -5.57
N THR A 242 -20.05 9.53 -4.25
CA THR A 242 -20.03 10.62 -3.26
C THR A 242 -18.77 10.49 -2.41
N VAL A 243 -17.75 11.30 -2.71
CA VAL A 243 -16.46 11.30 -2.00
C VAL A 243 -16.65 11.71 -0.54
N VAL A 244 -15.87 11.10 0.35
CA VAL A 244 -15.71 11.56 1.73
C VAL A 244 -14.32 12.18 1.86
N GLY A 245 -14.28 13.49 2.05
CA GLY A 245 -13.02 14.23 2.22
C GLY A 245 -12.55 14.98 0.97
N LEU A 246 -11.41 15.66 1.11
CA LEU A 246 -10.80 16.46 0.05
C LEU A 246 -10.61 15.62 -1.22
N LEU A 247 -10.95 16.20 -2.38
CA LEU A 247 -10.56 15.69 -3.68
C LEU A 247 -10.09 16.83 -4.57
N ILE A 248 -8.82 16.79 -4.95
CA ILE A 248 -8.19 17.68 -5.92
C ILE A 248 -7.55 16.81 -7.00
N SER A 249 -7.78 17.18 -8.26
CA SER A 249 -7.18 16.53 -9.43
C SER A 249 -6.74 17.61 -10.41
N GLU A 250 -5.46 17.59 -10.79
CA GLU A 250 -4.84 18.57 -11.70
C GLU A 250 -5.10 20.04 -11.30
N GLY A 251 -5.09 20.32 -9.99
CA GLY A 251 -5.33 21.63 -9.39
C GLY A 251 -6.80 22.03 -9.26
N VAL A 252 -7.73 21.20 -9.76
CA VAL A 252 -9.18 21.44 -9.66
C VAL A 252 -9.73 20.74 -8.42
N LYS A 253 -10.38 21.48 -7.54
CA LYS A 253 -11.06 20.95 -6.35
C LYS A 253 -12.45 20.43 -6.72
N TYR A 254 -12.68 19.13 -6.54
CA TYR A 254 -13.95 18.44 -6.81
C TYR A 254 -14.77 18.20 -5.54
N ASN A 255 -14.13 18.11 -4.37
CA ASN A 255 -14.81 17.95 -3.10
C ASN A 255 -14.08 18.70 -1.98
N GLU A 256 -14.84 19.21 -1.02
CA GLU A 256 -14.29 19.91 0.14
C GLU A 256 -13.69 18.94 1.16
N ARG A 257 -12.69 19.41 1.90
CA ARG A 257 -12.12 18.62 3.01
C ARG A 257 -13.19 18.33 4.06
N THR A 258 -13.13 17.14 4.64
CA THR A 258 -13.86 16.81 5.86
C THR A 258 -13.01 17.23 7.06
N GLY A 259 -13.63 17.89 8.04
CA GLY A 259 -12.97 18.25 9.29
C GLY A 259 -12.72 17.03 10.19
N GLY A 260 -12.22 17.28 11.41
CA GLY A 260 -12.03 16.23 12.40
C GLY A 260 -10.64 15.61 12.30
N THR A 261 -10.56 14.33 11.94
CA THR A 261 -9.33 13.53 12.05
C THR A 261 -8.74 13.08 10.73
N TYR A 262 -9.37 13.44 9.61
CA TYR A 262 -8.92 13.06 8.28
C TYR A 262 -7.70 13.89 7.87
N LEU A 263 -6.73 13.24 7.23
CA LEU A 263 -5.50 13.88 6.75
C LEU A 263 -5.57 14.02 5.24
N ASN A 264 -5.21 15.20 4.76
CA ASN A 264 -4.94 15.43 3.34
C ASN A 264 -3.71 14.61 2.97
N ILE A 265 -3.78 13.92 1.85
CA ILE A 265 -2.72 13.08 1.29
C ILE A 265 -2.64 13.48 -0.18
N GLY A 266 -1.58 14.20 -0.58
CA GLY A 266 -1.52 14.74 -1.93
C GLY A 266 -0.16 15.29 -2.34
N PHE A 267 0.02 15.45 -3.65
CA PHE A 267 1.22 16.03 -4.23
C PHE A 267 1.12 17.55 -4.31
N GLY A 268 2.17 18.23 -3.85
CA GLY A 268 2.38 19.66 -4.08
C GLY A 268 2.81 19.96 -5.52
N LYS A 269 2.95 21.24 -5.85
CA LYS A 269 3.50 21.70 -7.15
C LYS A 269 4.98 21.33 -7.36
N ASP A 270 5.65 20.87 -6.31
CA ASP A 270 7.04 20.40 -6.30
C ASP A 270 7.15 18.86 -6.37
N ASP A 271 6.05 18.17 -6.67
CA ASP A 271 5.94 16.72 -6.78
C ASP A 271 6.28 15.94 -5.50
N ARG A 272 6.26 16.62 -4.35
CA ARG A 272 6.37 16.00 -3.03
C ARG A 272 5.00 15.62 -2.48
N LEU A 273 4.92 14.43 -1.89
CA LEU A 273 3.74 13.92 -1.20
C LEU A 273 3.65 14.54 0.20
N TYR A 274 2.63 15.31 0.47
CA TYR A 274 2.36 15.88 1.79
C TYR A 274 1.21 15.14 2.47
N ILE A 275 1.40 14.89 3.77
CA ILE A 275 0.41 14.27 4.65
C ILE A 275 0.15 15.24 5.81
N GLY A 276 -1.09 15.69 5.97
CA GLY A 276 -1.37 16.59 7.09
C GLY A 276 -2.81 17.06 7.23
N ALA A 277 -3.12 17.66 8.37
CA ALA A 277 -4.47 18.15 8.69
C ALA A 277 -4.83 19.48 8.01
N SER A 278 -3.84 20.20 7.47
CA SER A 278 -4.00 21.54 6.88
C SER A 278 -3.80 21.52 5.35
N GLU A 279 -4.56 22.37 4.65
CA GLU A 279 -4.30 22.73 3.24
C GLU A 279 -3.53 24.07 3.14
N LYS A 280 -3.30 24.78 4.26
CA LYS A 280 -2.82 26.18 4.21
C LYS A 280 -1.38 26.32 3.74
N ASP A 281 -0.58 25.29 3.98
CA ASP A 281 0.86 25.34 3.82
C ASP A 281 1.33 24.66 2.53
N VAL A 282 0.40 24.03 1.79
CA VAL A 282 0.68 23.26 0.57
C VAL A 282 -0.37 23.58 -0.49
N GLU A 283 0.09 24.06 -1.64
CA GLU A 283 -0.75 24.15 -2.83
C GLU A 283 -0.73 22.80 -3.56
N PHE A 284 -1.79 22.01 -3.36
CA PHE A 284 -1.90 20.68 -3.97
C PHE A 284 -2.21 20.75 -5.47
N ARG A 285 -1.49 19.96 -6.27
CA ARG A 285 -1.92 19.63 -7.63
C ARG A 285 -2.87 18.45 -7.64
N ASP A 286 -2.67 17.47 -6.77
CA ASP A 286 -3.49 16.27 -6.68
C ASP A 286 -3.59 15.89 -5.21
N ALA A 287 -4.79 15.67 -4.67
CA ALA A 287 -4.96 15.32 -3.27
C ALA A 287 -6.24 14.55 -3.01
N VAL A 288 -6.15 13.63 -2.07
CA VAL A 288 -7.28 12.93 -1.46
C VAL A 288 -7.23 13.12 0.06
N GLN A 289 -8.23 12.60 0.79
CA GLN A 289 -8.23 12.64 2.25
C GLN A 289 -8.52 11.26 2.83
N PHE A 290 -7.68 10.78 3.75
CA PHE A 290 -7.89 9.49 4.41
C PHE A 290 -7.12 9.37 5.73
N VAL A 291 -7.24 8.21 6.39
CA VAL A 291 -6.52 7.84 7.62
C VAL A 291 -6.17 6.35 7.65
N PRO A 292 -5.13 5.93 8.39
CA PRO A 292 -4.17 6.75 9.11
C PRO A 292 -2.96 7.15 8.26
N ALA A 293 -2.20 8.15 8.72
CA ALA A 293 -0.81 8.30 8.30
C ALA A 293 0.03 7.11 8.82
N LEU A 294 1.01 6.67 8.05
CA LEU A 294 1.90 5.56 8.38
C LEU A 294 3.32 6.07 8.70
N ILE A 295 3.87 6.89 7.80
CA ILE A 295 5.19 7.50 7.90
C ILE A 295 5.05 8.97 7.57
N VAL A 296 5.62 9.86 8.39
CA VAL A 296 5.66 11.30 8.15
C VAL A 296 7.07 11.80 8.43
N ASP A 297 7.68 12.46 7.45
CA ASP A 297 9.05 13.01 7.54
C ASP A 297 10.10 11.97 8.01
N GLY A 298 9.98 10.73 7.53
CA GLY A 298 10.86 9.61 7.88
C GLY A 298 10.55 8.92 9.21
N GLU A 299 9.59 9.43 9.99
CA GLU A 299 9.16 8.79 11.24
C GLU A 299 7.95 7.87 10.98
N ASN A 300 8.05 6.59 11.35
CA ASN A 300 6.90 5.71 11.43
C ASN A 300 6.00 6.06 12.63
N VAL A 301 4.93 6.79 12.34
CA VAL A 301 3.98 7.35 13.31
C VAL A 301 2.98 6.31 13.84
N ILE A 302 3.06 5.06 13.38
CA ILE A 302 2.22 3.95 13.84
C ILE A 302 2.98 2.80 14.51
N ALA A 303 4.30 2.67 14.33
CA ALA A 303 5.11 1.64 14.98
C ALA A 303 5.27 1.86 16.49
N LYS A 304 5.20 3.12 16.95
CA LYS A 304 5.54 3.50 18.33
C LYS A 304 4.44 3.24 19.36
N LYS A 305 3.36 2.53 19.03
CA LYS A 305 2.27 2.28 19.99
C LYS A 305 2.15 0.79 20.24
N ASN A 306 2.60 0.36 21.43
CA ASN A 306 2.29 -0.95 22.02
C ASN A 306 0.78 -1.07 22.26
N LEU A 307 -0.01 -1.11 21.20
CA LEU A 307 -1.43 -1.36 21.23
C LEU A 307 -1.69 -2.85 21.27
N SER A 308 -2.81 -3.21 21.88
CA SER A 308 -3.09 -4.56 22.33
C SER A 308 -3.21 -5.62 21.24
N SER A 309 -3.39 -5.20 19.98
CA SER A 309 -3.60 -6.02 18.79
C SER A 309 -2.47 -5.94 17.75
N ASN A 310 -1.51 -5.01 17.89
CA ASN A 310 -0.54 -4.67 16.83
C ASN A 310 -1.17 -4.33 15.46
N SER A 311 -2.45 -3.93 15.43
CA SER A 311 -3.18 -3.55 14.21
C SER A 311 -3.60 -2.07 14.22
N MET A 312 -3.32 -1.37 15.32
CA MET A 312 -3.73 0.01 15.58
C MET A 312 -5.25 0.23 15.56
N GLY A 313 -6.04 -0.84 15.78
CA GLY A 313 -7.50 -0.77 15.74
C GLY A 313 -8.10 -0.92 14.35
N PHE A 314 -7.29 -1.22 13.33
CA PHE A 314 -7.74 -1.37 11.94
C PHE A 314 -7.86 -2.85 11.49
N GLY A 315 -7.45 -3.80 12.33
CA GLY A 315 -7.57 -5.23 12.05
C GLY A 315 -6.77 -5.71 10.82
N LEU A 316 -7.10 -6.91 10.34
CA LEU A 316 -6.54 -7.49 9.11
C LEU A 316 -7.49 -7.19 7.95
N GLN A 317 -7.01 -6.47 6.93
CA GLN A 317 -7.85 -6.09 5.78
C GLN A 317 -7.04 -6.11 4.49
N PRO A 318 -7.70 -6.17 3.32
CA PRO A 318 -7.13 -5.65 2.09
C PRO A 318 -6.78 -4.17 2.28
N ARG A 319 -5.63 -3.74 1.80
CA ARG A 319 -5.08 -2.39 2.02
C ARG A 319 -4.64 -1.76 0.72
N THR A 320 -4.80 -0.45 0.64
CA THR A 320 -4.22 0.39 -0.40
C THR A 320 -3.45 1.50 0.29
N VAL A 321 -2.20 1.72 -0.11
CA VAL A 321 -1.29 2.68 0.54
C VAL A 321 -0.49 3.41 -0.52
N ILE A 322 -0.30 4.71 -0.31
CA ILE A 322 0.61 5.54 -1.09
C ILE A 322 1.75 6.02 -0.20
N GLY A 323 2.94 6.12 -0.75
CA GLY A 323 4.08 6.75 -0.10
C GLY A 323 5.08 7.31 -1.09
N GLN A 324 6.09 7.98 -0.57
CA GLN A 324 7.17 8.55 -1.37
C GLN A 324 8.49 8.43 -0.60
N ALA A 325 9.55 8.03 -1.29
CA ALA A 325 10.92 8.04 -0.80
C ALA A 325 11.56 9.43 -0.94
N GLU A 326 12.72 9.63 -0.32
CA GLU A 326 13.40 10.93 -0.32
C GLU A 326 13.83 11.39 -1.72
N ASP A 327 14.17 10.46 -2.60
CA ASP A 327 14.59 10.72 -3.98
C ASP A 327 13.42 11.07 -4.93
N GLY A 328 12.18 11.07 -4.42
CA GLY A 328 10.97 11.32 -5.18
C GLY A 328 10.24 10.06 -5.65
N THR A 329 10.84 8.87 -5.55
CA THR A 329 10.22 7.59 -5.94
C THR A 329 8.90 7.39 -5.20
N VAL A 330 7.81 7.18 -5.94
CA VAL A 330 6.48 6.93 -5.40
C VAL A 330 6.24 5.43 -5.24
N LEU A 331 5.64 5.07 -4.11
CA LEU A 331 5.35 3.70 -3.71
C LEU A 331 3.84 3.51 -3.64
N LEU A 332 3.31 2.61 -4.44
CA LEU A 332 1.87 2.30 -4.54
C LEU A 332 1.65 0.84 -4.15
N LEU A 333 1.17 0.62 -2.93
CA LEU A 333 1.01 -0.70 -2.34
C LEU A 333 -0.47 -1.11 -2.36
N THR A 334 -0.72 -2.34 -2.80
CA THR A 334 -2.01 -3.01 -2.65
C THR A 334 -1.82 -4.38 -2.02
N ILE A 335 -2.65 -4.70 -1.02
CA ILE A 335 -2.67 -6.00 -0.35
C ILE A 335 -4.03 -6.63 -0.58
N ASP A 336 -4.06 -7.82 -1.16
CA ASP A 336 -5.30 -8.61 -1.29
C ASP A 336 -5.74 -9.07 0.11
N GLY A 337 -7.02 -9.40 0.30
CA GLY A 337 -7.48 -9.84 1.60
C GLY A 337 -8.86 -10.47 1.61
N ARG A 338 -9.28 -10.96 2.79
CA ARG A 338 -10.56 -11.65 3.01
C ARG A 338 -10.75 -12.93 2.19
N GLN A 339 -9.65 -13.59 1.81
CA GLN A 339 -9.64 -14.81 1.00
C GLN A 339 -8.85 -15.91 1.72
N VAL A 340 -9.57 -16.78 2.43
CA VAL A 340 -8.98 -17.91 3.16
C VAL A 340 -8.19 -18.82 2.21
N GLY A 341 -6.97 -19.17 2.61
CA GLY A 341 -6.06 -20.00 1.81
C GLY A 341 -5.27 -19.24 0.73
N TYR A 342 -5.47 -17.92 0.60
CA TYR A 342 -4.70 -17.07 -0.31
C TYR A 342 -4.14 -15.84 0.39
N SER A 343 -5.01 -14.89 0.74
CA SER A 343 -4.64 -13.68 1.46
C SER A 343 -5.78 -13.28 2.39
N ILE A 344 -5.56 -13.30 3.70
CA ILE A 344 -6.54 -12.83 4.69
C ILE A 344 -6.47 -11.30 4.85
N GLY A 345 -5.42 -10.66 4.34
CA GLY A 345 -5.16 -9.23 4.48
C GLY A 345 -4.07 -8.96 5.50
N THR A 346 -3.77 -7.68 5.72
CA THR A 346 -2.70 -7.28 6.65
C THR A 346 -3.07 -6.07 7.50
N THR A 347 -2.25 -5.78 8.51
CA THR A 347 -2.41 -4.63 9.39
C THR A 347 -1.77 -3.38 8.77
N VAL A 348 -2.19 -2.21 9.22
CA VAL A 348 -1.52 -0.96 8.81
C VAL A 348 -0.06 -0.91 9.28
N VAL A 349 0.28 -1.58 10.39
CA VAL A 349 1.66 -1.69 10.92
C VAL A 349 2.55 -2.44 9.94
N GLU A 350 2.07 -3.57 9.41
CA GLU A 350 2.80 -4.32 8.40
C GLU A 350 2.93 -3.51 7.10
N CYS A 351 1.89 -2.78 6.70
CA CYS A 351 2.01 -1.85 5.57
C CYS A 351 3.11 -0.81 5.81
N ALA A 352 3.17 -0.17 6.98
CA ALA A 352 4.24 0.79 7.28
C ALA A 352 5.63 0.13 7.21
N ALA A 353 5.79 -1.09 7.74
CA ALA A 353 7.05 -1.82 7.66
C ALA A 353 7.46 -2.14 6.20
N ILE A 354 6.49 -2.48 5.33
CA ILE A 354 6.75 -2.63 3.89
C ILE A 354 7.21 -1.30 3.29
N MET A 355 6.49 -0.21 3.55
CA MET A 355 6.84 1.12 3.00
C MET A 355 8.22 1.58 3.48
N GLU A 356 8.55 1.41 4.77
CA GLU A 356 9.88 1.72 5.34
C GLU A 356 10.98 0.86 4.69
N ARG A 357 10.74 -0.44 4.47
CA ARG A 357 11.70 -1.35 3.83
C ARG A 357 12.07 -0.91 2.41
N TYR A 358 11.17 -0.19 1.74
CA TYR A 358 11.37 0.42 0.42
C TYR A 358 11.73 1.91 0.49
N GLY A 359 12.08 2.43 1.67
CA GLY A 359 12.65 3.78 1.83
C GLY A 359 11.62 4.91 1.85
N ALA A 360 10.34 4.62 2.07
CA ALA A 360 9.33 5.66 2.20
C ALA A 360 9.66 6.62 3.37
N VAL A 361 9.66 7.92 3.08
CA VAL A 361 9.75 9.00 4.08
C VAL A 361 8.41 9.67 4.32
N GLN A 362 7.45 9.43 3.42
CA GLN A 362 6.03 9.71 3.60
C GLN A 362 5.25 8.46 3.23
N ALA A 363 4.24 8.09 4.01
CA ALA A 363 3.29 7.05 3.64
C ALA A 363 1.97 7.22 4.37
N ALA A 364 0.87 6.99 3.68
CA ALA A 364 -0.47 7.04 4.25
C ALA A 364 -1.38 5.97 3.62
N ASN A 365 -2.28 5.46 4.44
CA ASN A 365 -3.30 4.54 3.97
C ASN A 365 -4.36 5.28 3.14
N LEU A 366 -4.88 4.63 2.10
CA LEU A 366 -6.00 5.05 1.26
C LEU A 366 -7.22 4.16 1.52
N ASP A 367 -8.31 4.33 0.76
CA ASP A 367 -9.47 3.44 0.89
C ASP A 367 -9.05 1.99 0.64
N GLY A 368 -9.55 1.07 1.46
CA GLY A 368 -9.09 -0.31 1.48
C GLY A 368 -10.23 -1.29 1.25
N GLY A 369 -10.09 -2.50 1.80
CA GLY A 369 -11.17 -3.48 1.78
C GLY A 369 -11.55 -3.88 0.36
N SER A 370 -12.85 -3.81 0.03
CA SER A 370 -13.33 -4.19 -1.30
C SER A 370 -13.02 -3.15 -2.39
N SER A 371 -12.47 -1.98 -2.03
CA SER A 371 -11.95 -1.00 -2.99
C SER A 371 -10.55 -1.32 -3.48
N THR A 372 -9.78 -2.14 -2.74
CA THR A 372 -8.37 -2.41 -3.07
C THR A 372 -8.24 -3.11 -4.41
N VAL A 373 -7.70 -2.38 -5.39
CA VAL A 373 -7.46 -2.84 -6.76
C VAL A 373 -6.20 -2.17 -7.28
N MET A 374 -5.37 -2.92 -8.01
CA MET A 374 -4.31 -2.41 -8.88
C MET A 374 -4.55 -2.89 -10.31
N VAL A 375 -4.51 -1.94 -11.25
CA VAL A 375 -4.60 -2.17 -12.69
C VAL A 375 -3.30 -1.74 -13.32
N TYR A 376 -2.73 -2.60 -14.17
CA TYR A 376 -1.52 -2.30 -14.92
C TYR A 376 -1.72 -2.65 -16.40
N ARG A 377 -1.51 -1.65 -17.28
CA ARG A 377 -1.71 -1.70 -18.74
C ARG A 377 -3.03 -2.37 -19.13
N GLY A 378 -4.10 -1.93 -18.48
CA GLY A 378 -5.46 -2.41 -18.71
C GLY A 378 -5.81 -3.76 -18.08
N GLU A 379 -4.90 -4.41 -17.36
CA GLU A 379 -5.20 -5.68 -16.68
C GLU A 379 -5.26 -5.52 -15.17
N GLU A 380 -6.21 -6.22 -14.55
CA GLU A 380 -6.28 -6.35 -13.10
C GLU A 380 -5.17 -7.30 -12.64
N ILE A 381 -4.32 -6.79 -11.75
CA ILE A 381 -3.20 -7.56 -11.20
C ILE A 381 -3.38 -7.88 -9.72
N THR A 382 -4.44 -7.41 -9.07
CA THR A 382 -4.87 -7.78 -7.71
C THR A 382 -6.08 -8.70 -7.73
N LYS A 383 -6.43 -9.32 -6.60
CA LYS A 383 -7.63 -10.15 -6.48
C LYS A 383 -8.62 -9.53 -5.50
N PRO A 384 -9.61 -8.74 -5.98
CA PRO A 384 -10.50 -7.96 -5.12
C PRO A 384 -11.28 -8.82 -4.12
N ALA A 385 -11.45 -8.31 -2.91
CA ALA A 385 -12.09 -9.05 -1.81
C ALA A 385 -13.57 -9.39 -2.05
N ASN A 386 -14.25 -8.67 -2.94
CA ASN A 386 -15.65 -8.90 -3.30
C ASN A 386 -15.83 -9.89 -4.47
N GLY A 387 -14.74 -10.37 -5.08
CA GLY A 387 -14.79 -11.24 -6.26
C GLY A 387 -15.30 -10.57 -7.54
N ILE A 388 -15.50 -9.24 -7.53
CA ILE A 388 -15.89 -8.47 -8.70
C ILE A 388 -14.62 -8.07 -9.44
N LYS A 389 -14.52 -8.40 -10.73
CA LYS A 389 -13.40 -7.99 -11.58
C LYS A 389 -13.27 -6.46 -11.57
N TYR A 390 -12.06 -5.96 -11.35
CA TYR A 390 -11.73 -4.54 -11.18
C TYR A 390 -12.32 -3.88 -9.92
N GLY A 391 -12.77 -4.68 -8.96
CA GLY A 391 -13.32 -4.25 -7.68
C GLY A 391 -14.64 -3.51 -7.78
N ARG A 392 -15.00 -2.81 -6.69
CA ARG A 392 -16.22 -1.98 -6.64
C ARG A 392 -15.99 -0.63 -7.31
N ASN A 393 -17.09 0.09 -7.57
CA ASN A 393 -17.01 1.45 -8.08
C ASN A 393 -16.48 2.40 -7.00
N VAL A 394 -15.52 3.24 -7.39
CA VAL A 394 -14.85 4.24 -6.55
C VAL A 394 -14.97 5.63 -7.20
N PRO A 395 -14.85 6.71 -6.43
CA PRO A 395 -14.97 8.07 -6.98
C PRO A 395 -13.75 8.49 -7.81
N ASP A 396 -12.58 7.95 -7.48
CA ASP A 396 -11.30 8.34 -8.05
C ASP A 396 -10.27 7.21 -7.87
N ALA A 397 -9.12 7.39 -8.53
CA ALA A 397 -7.97 6.49 -8.49
C ALA A 397 -6.67 7.31 -8.52
N ILE A 398 -5.61 6.80 -7.91
CA ILE A 398 -4.25 7.25 -8.25
C ILE A 398 -3.91 6.61 -9.59
N ILE A 399 -3.51 7.42 -10.56
CA ILE A 399 -3.13 7.00 -11.91
C ILE A 399 -1.68 7.38 -12.18
N VAL A 400 -0.99 6.61 -13.02
CA VAL A 400 0.42 6.82 -13.36
C VAL A 400 0.63 6.73 -14.85
N GLY A 401 1.33 7.73 -15.40
CA GLY A 401 1.72 7.79 -16.81
C GLY A 401 0.52 7.83 -17.76
N THR A 402 0.83 7.85 -19.05
CA THR A 402 -0.14 7.68 -20.14
C THR A 402 0.44 6.73 -21.16
N LEU A 403 -0.31 5.74 -21.60
CA LEU A 403 0.08 4.88 -22.70
C LEU A 403 0.17 5.72 -23.99
N ASP A 404 1.21 5.51 -24.78
CA ASP A 404 1.24 6.05 -26.13
C ASP A 404 0.21 5.31 -26.99
N ASP A 405 -0.54 6.04 -27.83
CA ASP A 405 -1.57 5.48 -28.72
C ASP A 405 -1.02 4.41 -29.71
N GLU A 406 0.31 4.26 -29.82
CA GLU A 406 0.97 3.30 -30.73
C GLU A 406 1.37 1.96 -30.09
N ALA A 407 1.07 1.72 -28.80
CA ALA A 407 1.46 0.48 -28.10
C ALA A 407 0.30 -0.50 -27.84
N ALA A 408 -0.68 -0.55 -28.75
CA ALA A 408 -1.83 -1.48 -28.73
C ALA A 408 -1.63 -2.70 -29.64
#